data_AF-A0A1H3MXZ3-F1
#
_entry.id   AF-A0A1H3MXZ3-F1
#
_cell.length_a   1.000
_cell.length_b   1.000
_cell.length_c   1.000
_cell.angle_alpha   90.00
_cell.angle_beta   90.00
_cell.angle_gamma   90.00
#
_symmetry.space_group_name_H-M   'P 1'
#
loop_
_entity.id
_entity.type
_entity.pdbx_description
1 polymer ?
#
loop_
_entity_poly.entity_id
_entity_poly.type
_entity_poly.pdbx_seq_one_letter_code
_entity_poly.pdbx_strand_id
1 'polypeptide(L)' 'MQGKKQYFDKEVTSFRLSEWIPPHNLYHRLAELVYSTFLYEQTRALCSHTGHPSLDPVVFIKLVLVGRLENLVS' A
#
# COMPACT_ATOMS: atom_id res chain seq x y z
N MET A 1 -25.98 3.64 -26.27
CA MET A 1 -25.03 4.63 -26.83
C MET A 1 -24.03 3.85 -27.67
N GLN A 2 -24.01 4.05 -28.99
CA GLN A 2 -23.62 3.08 -30.02
C GLN A 2 -22.11 2.71 -30.07
N GLY A 3 -21.57 2.12 -29.01
CA GLY A 3 -20.56 1.05 -29.02
C GLY A 3 -19.37 1.11 -29.98
N LYS A 4 -18.99 2.27 -30.52
CA LYS A 4 -17.86 2.43 -31.43
C LYS A 4 -16.79 3.20 -30.69
N LYS A 5 -16.01 2.47 -29.88
CA LYS A 5 -14.81 3.03 -29.25
C LYS A 5 -13.64 2.77 -30.19
N GLN A 6 -13.17 3.82 -30.84
CA GLN A 6 -11.99 3.74 -31.71
C GLN A 6 -10.78 3.46 -30.81
N TYR A 7 -10.22 2.28 -30.94
CA TYR A 7 -9.04 1.85 -30.19
C TYR A 7 -7.81 2.44 -30.89
N PHE A 8 -7.16 3.40 -30.25
CA PHE A 8 -5.81 3.81 -30.61
C PHE A 8 -4.83 2.91 -29.90
N ASP A 9 -3.73 2.57 -30.57
CA ASP A 9 -2.60 1.90 -29.93
C ASP A 9 -2.08 2.83 -28.83
N LYS A 10 -2.33 2.45 -27.58
CA LYS A 10 -1.95 3.26 -26.43
C LYS A 10 -0.55 2.82 -26.08
N GLU A 11 0.45 3.62 -26.44
CA GLU A 11 1.81 3.43 -25.94
C GLU A 11 1.72 3.26 -24.42
N VAL A 12 2.06 2.07 -23.95
CA VAL A 12 1.95 1.73 -22.53
C VAL A 12 3.05 2.52 -21.84
N THR A 13 2.73 3.72 -21.35
CA THR A 13 3.63 4.46 -20.49
C THR A 13 3.85 3.61 -19.24
N SER A 14 5.05 3.02 -19.10
CA SER A 14 5.39 2.26 -17.91
C SER A 14 5.54 3.23 -16.74
N PHE A 15 4.51 3.32 -15.91
CA PHE A 15 4.55 4.11 -14.68
C PHE A 15 4.89 3.20 -13.51
N ARG A 16 6.00 3.46 -12.84
CA ARG A 16 6.40 2.78 -11.61
C ARG A 16 6.49 3.79 -10.50
N LEU A 17 5.56 3.72 -9.55
CA LEU A 17 5.50 4.66 -8.43
C LEU A 17 6.84 4.77 -7.67
N SER A 18 7.57 3.66 -7.55
CA SER A 18 8.89 3.61 -6.91
C SER A 18 9.95 4.50 -7.56
N GLU A 19 9.82 4.81 -8.86
CA GLU A 19 10.78 5.68 -9.58
C GLU A 19 10.54 7.16 -9.31
N TRP A 20 9.39 7.52 -8.73
CA TRP A 20 8.96 8.90 -8.50
C TRP A 20 8.97 9.30 -7.01
N ILE A 21 9.26 8.36 -6.11
CA ILE A 21 9.37 8.64 -4.67
C ILE A 21 10.83 9.04 -4.37
N PRO A 22 11.08 10.22 -3.77
CA PRO A 22 12.44 10.63 -3.41
C PRO A 22 13.10 9.62 -2.45
N PRO A 23 14.42 9.36 -2.58
CA PRO A 23 15.10 8.39 -1.73
C PRO A 23 15.10 8.76 -0.24
N HIS A 24 14.95 10.05 0.07
CA HIS A 24 14.91 10.57 1.44
C HIS A 24 13.49 10.66 2.02
N ASN A 25 12.47 10.13 1.30
CA ASN A 25 11.08 10.13 1.72
C ASN A 25 10.91 9.44 3.09
N LEU A 26 10.05 10.00 3.92
CA LEU A 26 9.80 9.53 5.29
C LEU A 26 9.35 8.06 5.33
N TYR A 27 8.51 7.62 4.38
CA TYR A 27 8.02 6.25 4.35
C TYR A 27 9.10 5.23 3.96
N HIS A 28 10.10 5.62 3.16
CA HIS A 28 11.26 4.76 2.89
C HIS A 28 12.06 4.53 4.16
N ARG A 29 12.39 5.59 4.90
CA ARG A 29 13.09 5.46 6.20
C ARG A 29 12.27 4.69 7.23
N LEU A 30 10.96 4.92 7.29
CA LEU A 30 10.08 4.15 8.17
C LEU A 30 10.07 2.67 7.82
N ALA A 31 10.05 2.30 6.53
CA ALA A 31 10.09 0.91 6.11
C ALA A 31 11.40 0.21 6.48
N GLU A 32 12.52 0.95 6.51
CA GLU A 32 13.82 0.44 6.96
C GLU A 32 13.90 0.29 8.49
N LEU A 33 13.31 1.21 9.24
CA LEU A 33 13.41 1.25 10.70
C LEU A 33 12.33 0.40 11.40
N VAL A 34 11.16 0.24 10.79
CA VAL A 34 10.01 -0.45 11.39
C VAL A 34 9.85 -1.83 10.76
N TYR A 35 10.47 -2.81 11.41
CA TYR A 35 10.33 -4.21 11.00
C TYR A 35 8.89 -4.68 11.24
N SER A 36 8.11 -4.80 10.18
CA SER A 36 6.66 -5.05 10.24
C SER A 36 6.26 -6.52 10.09
N THR A 37 7.21 -7.45 10.06
CA THR A 37 6.89 -8.87 9.80
C THR A 37 6.15 -9.53 10.96
N PHE A 38 6.34 -9.06 12.19
CA PHE A 38 5.60 -9.55 13.36
C PHE A 38 4.09 -9.38 13.19
N LEU A 39 3.63 -8.40 12.40
CA LEU A 39 2.22 -8.17 12.17
C LEU A 39 1.54 -9.37 11.53
N TYR A 40 2.22 -10.10 10.64
CA TYR A 40 1.64 -11.27 9.99
C TYR A 40 1.31 -12.39 10.98
N GLU A 41 2.16 -12.60 11.99
CA GLU A 41 1.90 -13.58 13.04
C GLU A 41 0.75 -13.10 13.94
N GLN A 42 0.79 -11.83 14.34
CA GLN A 42 -0.19 -11.25 15.26
C GLN A 42 -1.59 -11.11 14.66
N THR A 43 -1.71 -10.84 13.36
CA THR A 43 -3.01 -10.66 12.70
C THR A 43 -3.52 -11.93 12.03
N ARG A 44 -2.81 -13.05 12.14
CA ARG A 44 -3.18 -14.31 11.46
C ARG A 44 -4.61 -14.76 11.77
N ALA A 45 -5.06 -14.59 13.01
CA ALA A 45 -6.40 -14.96 13.45
C ALA A 45 -7.50 -14.02 12.90
N LEU A 46 -7.13 -12.81 12.47
CA LEU A 46 -8.05 -11.81 11.92
C LEU A 46 -8.28 -12.00 10.41
N CYS A 47 -7.35 -12.69 9.74
CA CYS A 47 -7.50 -13.03 8.34
C CYS A 47 -8.53 -14.17 8.20
N SER A 48 -9.76 -13.82 7.80
CA SER A 48 -10.83 -14.80 7.56
C SER A 48 -10.43 -15.83 6.50
N HIS A 49 -10.59 -17.12 6.79
CA HIS A 49 -10.36 -18.20 5.81
C HIS A 49 -11.40 -18.25 4.68
N THR A 50 -12.54 -17.56 4.85
CA THR A 50 -13.75 -17.67 4.00
C THR A 50 -14.01 -16.46 3.09
N GLY A 51 -13.00 -15.63 2.83
CA GLY A 51 -12.87 -14.98 1.52
C GLY A 51 -13.82 -13.83 1.21
N HIS A 52 -14.05 -12.90 2.13
CA HIS A 52 -14.48 -11.55 1.73
C HIS A 52 -13.55 -10.48 2.33
N PRO A 53 -12.44 -10.14 1.65
CA PRO A 53 -11.45 -9.22 2.19
C PRO A 53 -11.89 -7.79 1.89
N SER A 54 -12.64 -7.18 2.81
CA SER A 54 -12.91 -5.73 2.73
C SER A 54 -11.65 -4.90 3.07
N LEU A 55 -10.78 -5.44 3.93
CA LEU A 55 -9.51 -4.80 4.31
C LEU A 55 -8.55 -5.82 4.94
N ASP A 56 -7.29 -5.83 4.52
CA ASP A 56 -6.27 -6.67 5.13
C ASP A 56 -5.86 -6.10 6.51
N PRO A 57 -5.88 -6.90 7.60
CA PRO A 57 -5.51 -6.43 8.94
C PRO A 57 -4.08 -5.90 9.05
N VAL A 58 -3.13 -6.46 8.31
CA VAL A 58 -1.73 -5.99 8.29
C VAL A 58 -1.67 -4.61 7.65
N VAL A 59 -2.38 -4.40 6.54
CA VAL A 59 -2.49 -3.09 5.88
C VAL A 59 -3.14 -2.07 6.81
N PHE A 60 -4.22 -2.43 7.50
CA PHE A 60 -4.89 -1.54 8.46
C PHE A 60 -3.94 -1.06 9.56
N ILE A 61 -3.23 -1.99 10.21
CA ILE A 61 -2.30 -1.65 11.30
C ILE A 61 -1.13 -0.81 10.78
N LYS A 62 -0.60 -1.11 9.58
CA LYS A 62 0.45 -0.30 8.95
C LYS A 62 -0.01 1.14 8.74
N LEU A 63 -1.22 1.36 8.21
CA LEU A 63 -1.77 2.70 7.99
C LEU A 63 -1.94 3.47 9.31
N VAL A 64 -2.47 2.82 10.35
CA VAL A 64 -2.63 3.45 11.67
C VAL A 64 -1.27 3.82 12.27
N LEU A 65 -0.29 2.90 12.23
CA LEU A 65 1.06 3.15 12.74
C LEU A 65 1.74 4.30 12.01
N VAL A 66 1.72 4.28 10.69
CA VAL A 66 2.32 5.34 9.87
C VAL A 66 1.67 6.69 10.17
N GLY A 67 0.33 6.77 10.17
CA GLY A 67 -0.37 8.02 10.46
C GLY A 67 -0.10 8.56 11.88
N ARG A 68 0.11 7.67 12.86
CA ARG A 68 0.53 8.07 14.22
C ARG A 68 1.95 8.63 14.22
N LEU A 69 2.87 7.99 13.51
CA LEU A 69 4.27 8.42 13.44
C LEU A 69 4.40 9.76 12.72
N GLU A 70 3.67 9.97 11.63
CA GLU A 70 3.62 11.26 10.94
C GLU A 70 3.14 12.39 11.87
N ASN A 71 2.13 12.13 12.69
CA ASN A 71 1.60 13.10 13.66
C ASN A 71 2.55 13.39 14.85
N LEU A 72 3.63 12.62 15.04
CA LEU A 72 4.64 12.88 16.08
C LEU A 72 5.78 13.79 15.61
N VAL A 73 6.01 13.86 14.30
CA VAL A 73 7.08 14.66 13.67
C VAL A 73 6.55 15.90 12.94
N SER A 74 5.23 16.11 12.93
CA SER A 74 4.57 17.24 12.29
C SER A 74 4.49 18.49 13.14
#